data_AF-A0A7V7B3N0-F1
#
_entry.id   AF-A0A7V7B3N0-F1
#
_cell.length_a   1.000
_cell.length_b   1.000
_cell.length_c   1.000
_cell.angle_alpha   90.00
_cell.angle_beta   90.00
_cell.angle_gamma   90.00
#
_symmetry.space_group_name_H-M   'P 1'
#
loop_
_entity.id
_entity.type
_entity.pdbx_description
1 polymer ?
#
loop_
_entity_poly.entity_id
_entity_poly.type
_entity_poly.pdbx_seq_one_letter_code
_entity_poly.pdbx_strand_id
1 'polypeptide(L)'
;MQQNDIHEFLKRYFLFNGCDIITDEAGCLQVKLTVELDKLLMNRPFYWHYLEATGGRPEPMTLTLMTDQTKASMYPNDELIHFGSPRLHQILRSAQELGHSIRMYESIETDSTRSEPLQPWICQNVKISFQSDRKKDRLLSLGLNLIHGQIIPNFYKVIDSRIVRYFHR
;
A
#
# COMPACT_ATOMS: atom_id res chain seq x y z
N MET A 1 -11.66 -15.67 3.73
CA MET A 1 -11.48 -14.68 2.66
C MET A 1 -12.17 -15.24 1.43
N GLN A 2 -13.21 -14.57 0.96
CA GLN A 2 -13.93 -14.92 -0.27
C GLN A 2 -13.15 -14.40 -1.48
N GLN A 3 -13.33 -14.99 -2.68
CA GLN A 3 -12.64 -14.55 -3.91
C GLN A 3 -12.86 -13.06 -4.21
N ASN A 4 -14.02 -12.51 -3.82
CA ASN A 4 -14.35 -11.09 -3.96
C ASN A 4 -13.42 -10.20 -3.12
N ASP A 5 -13.05 -10.64 -1.91
CA ASP A 5 -12.14 -9.90 -1.02
C ASP A 5 -10.74 -9.78 -1.66
N ILE A 6 -10.30 -10.82 -2.38
CA ILE A 6 -9.00 -10.84 -3.06
C ILE A 6 -9.00 -9.85 -4.23
N HIS A 7 -10.06 -9.85 -5.05
CA HIS A 7 -10.18 -8.93 -6.18
C HIS A 7 -10.19 -7.48 -5.71
N GLU A 8 -10.98 -7.16 -4.70
CA GLU A 8 -11.04 -5.81 -4.12
C GLU A 8 -9.70 -5.38 -3.51
N PHE A 9 -9.02 -6.29 -2.80
CA PHE A 9 -7.69 -6.04 -2.25
C PHE A 9 -6.67 -5.71 -3.36
N LEU A 10 -6.60 -6.53 -4.42
CA LEU A 10 -5.68 -6.33 -5.53
C LEU A 10 -5.94 -4.98 -6.21
N LYS A 11 -7.21 -4.67 -6.49
CA LYS A 11 -7.61 -3.38 -7.07
C LYS A 11 -7.14 -2.20 -6.22
N ARG A 12 -7.39 -2.24 -4.91
CA ARG A 12 -6.96 -1.18 -3.97
C ARG A 12 -5.44 -1.05 -3.92
N TYR A 13 -4.72 -2.17 -3.90
CA TYR A 13 -3.26 -2.17 -3.89
C TYR A 13 -2.68 -1.51 -5.14
N PHE A 14 -3.15 -1.87 -6.33
CA PHE A 14 -2.65 -1.30 -7.58
C PHE A 14 -3.01 0.18 -7.74
N LEU A 15 -4.23 0.58 -7.37
CA LEU A 15 -4.63 1.99 -7.37
C LEU A 15 -3.77 2.83 -6.41
N PHE A 16 -3.51 2.32 -5.20
CA PHE A 16 -2.71 3.03 -4.22
C PHE A 16 -1.26 3.26 -4.67
N ASN A 17 -0.71 2.35 -5.47
CA ASN A 17 0.65 2.45 -6.01
C ASN A 17 0.72 3.17 -7.37
N GLY A 18 -0.38 3.81 -7.80
CA GLY A 18 -0.41 4.61 -9.03
C GLY A 18 -0.35 3.78 -10.32
N CYS A 19 -0.77 2.52 -10.28
CA CYS A 19 -0.89 1.72 -11.49
C CYS A 19 -2.15 2.04 -12.29
N ASP A 20 -2.04 1.98 -13.61
CA ASP A 20 -3.17 2.13 -14.51
C ASP A 20 -3.91 0.80 -14.66
N ILE A 21 -5.18 0.77 -14.25
CA ILE A 21 -6.04 -0.39 -14.48
C ILE A 21 -6.56 -0.30 -15.92
N ILE A 22 -6.17 -1.28 -16.75
CA ILE A 22 -6.59 -1.39 -18.14
C ILE A 22 -7.99 -2.02 -18.21
N THR A 23 -8.17 -3.10 -17.45
CA THR A 23 -9.40 -3.90 -17.45
C THR A 23 -9.72 -4.30 -16.02
N ASP A 24 -10.96 -4.05 -15.59
CA ASP A 24 -11.51 -4.50 -14.31
C ASP A 24 -12.83 -5.22 -14.57
N GLU A 25 -12.74 -6.53 -14.75
CA GLU A 25 -13.89 -7.40 -14.89
C GLU A 25 -14.01 -8.31 -13.66
N ALA A 26 -15.24 -8.72 -13.32
CA ALA A 26 -15.46 -9.68 -12.24
C ALA A 26 -14.70 -10.98 -12.55
N GLY A 27 -13.61 -11.24 -11.82
CA GLY A 27 -12.76 -12.40 -12.04
C GLY A 27 -11.47 -12.16 -12.84
N CYS A 28 -11.27 -10.97 -13.43
CA CYS A 28 -10.08 -10.63 -14.22
C CYS A 28 -9.66 -9.17 -13.98
N LEU A 29 -8.43 -8.97 -13.53
CA LEU A 29 -7.85 -7.65 -13.31
C LEU A 29 -6.58 -7.50 -14.15
N GLN A 30 -6.61 -6.56 -15.10
CA GLN A 30 -5.47 -6.24 -15.94
C GLN A 30 -4.91 -4.86 -15.57
N VAL A 31 -3.62 -4.82 -15.23
CA VAL A 31 -2.98 -3.62 -14.67
C VAL A 31 -1.64 -3.39 -15.34
N LYS A 32 -1.40 -2.15 -15.78
CA LYS A 32 -0.07 -1.70 -16.17
C LYS A 32 0.70 -1.29 -14.94
N LEU A 33 1.82 -1.97 -14.68
CA LEU A 33 2.65 -1.67 -13.53
C LEU A 33 3.35 -0.31 -13.66
N THR A 34 3.71 0.27 -12.52
CA THR A 34 4.69 1.37 -12.49
C THR A 34 6.10 0.80 -12.54
N VAL A 35 7.10 1.64 -12.84
CA VAL A 35 8.52 1.24 -12.82
C VAL A 35 8.92 0.63 -11.47
N GLU A 36 8.45 1.23 -10.38
CA GLU A 36 8.78 0.80 -9.02
C GLU A 36 8.15 -0.55 -8.68
N LEU A 37 6.85 -0.71 -8.92
CA LEU A 37 6.17 -1.98 -8.67
C LEU A 37 6.66 -3.09 -9.59
N ASP A 38 7.01 -2.78 -10.82
CA ASP A 38 7.58 -3.74 -11.73
C ASP A 38 8.93 -4.25 -11.22
N LYS A 39 9.84 -3.38 -10.75
CA LYS A 39 11.10 -3.80 -10.11
C LYS A 39 10.88 -4.67 -8.87
N LEU A 40 9.83 -4.40 -8.10
CA LEU A 40 9.55 -5.07 -6.84
C LEU A 40 8.86 -6.43 -7.04
N LEU A 41 7.88 -6.48 -7.95
CA LEU A 41 7.05 -7.65 -8.19
C LEU A 41 7.63 -8.56 -9.28
N MET A 42 8.26 -7.98 -10.31
CA MET A 42 8.81 -8.75 -11.42
C MET A 42 10.28 -9.09 -11.16
N ASN A 43 10.60 -10.38 -11.25
CA ASN A 43 11.97 -10.89 -11.13
C ASN A 43 12.78 -10.63 -12.42
N ARG A 44 12.86 -9.37 -12.88
CA ARG A 44 13.62 -8.95 -14.08
C ARG A 44 14.78 -7.98 -13.79
N PRO A 45 15.70 -8.32 -12.86
CA PRO A 45 16.79 -7.42 -12.48
C PRO A 45 17.72 -7.06 -13.65
N PHE A 46 17.96 -8.00 -14.58
CA PHE A 46 18.84 -7.76 -15.73
C PHE A 46 18.27 -6.75 -16.74
N TYR A 47 16.96 -6.78 -16.98
CA TYR A 47 16.30 -5.79 -17.85
C TYR A 47 16.51 -4.38 -17.30
N TRP A 48 16.26 -4.21 -16.00
CA TRP A 48 16.41 -2.92 -15.33
C TRP A 48 17.86 -2.45 -15.28
N HIS A 49 18.80 -3.35 -14.96
CA HIS A 49 20.21 -3.01 -14.93
C HIS A 49 20.73 -2.56 -16.30
N TYR A 50 20.33 -3.27 -17.37
CA TYR A 50 20.68 -2.90 -18.74
C TYR A 50 20.06 -1.56 -19.16
N LEU A 51 18.79 -1.33 -18.83
CA LEU A 51 18.06 -0.12 -19.19
C LEU A 51 18.61 1.12 -18.47
N GLU A 52 19.01 0.98 -17.21
CA GLU A 52 19.70 2.02 -16.45
C GLU A 52 21.08 2.33 -17.02
N ALA A 53 21.83 1.32 -17.47
CA ALA A 53 23.14 1.49 -18.08
C ALA A 53 23.08 2.16 -19.46
N THR A 54 21.98 1.95 -20.21
CA THR A 54 21.82 2.45 -21.58
C THR A 54 21.00 3.74 -21.67
N GLY A 55 20.39 4.20 -20.58
CA GLY A 55 19.53 5.39 -20.57
C GLY A 55 18.24 5.20 -21.40
N GLY A 56 17.79 3.96 -21.58
CA GLY A 56 16.59 3.62 -22.33
C GLY A 56 15.30 4.12 -21.66
N ARG A 57 14.21 4.18 -22.41
CA ARG A 57 12.89 4.50 -21.84
C ARG A 57 12.31 3.24 -21.15
N PRO A 58 11.89 3.33 -19.89
CA PRO A 58 11.37 2.18 -19.17
C PRO A 58 10.02 1.75 -19.74
N GLU A 59 9.86 0.44 -19.96
CA GLU A 59 8.59 -0.16 -20.36
C GLU A 59 8.13 -1.16 -19.27
N PRO A 60 7.28 -0.70 -18.33
CA PRO A 60 6.70 -1.56 -17.31
C PRO A 60 5.79 -2.63 -17.90
N MET A 61 5.79 -3.82 -17.29
CA MET A 61 4.98 -4.93 -17.74
C MET A 61 3.49 -4.72 -17.39
N THR A 62 2.61 -5.29 -18.21
CA THR A 62 1.19 -5.43 -17.89
C THR A 62 0.95 -6.80 -17.27
N LEU A 63 0.28 -6.83 -16.11
CA LEU A 63 -0.14 -8.07 -15.46
C LEU A 63 -1.61 -8.31 -15.72
N THR A 64 -1.95 -9.57 -16.01
CA THR A 64 -3.33 -10.07 -16.01
C THR A 64 -3.48 -11.07 -14.88
N LEU A 65 -4.33 -10.73 -13.90
CA LEU A 65 -4.56 -11.51 -12.70
C LEU A 65 -5.99 -12.05 -12.74
N MET A 66 -6.14 -13.37 -12.73
CA MET A 66 -7.45 -14.01 -12.76
C MET A 66 -7.82 -14.51 -11.36
N THR A 67 -8.96 -14.08 -10.82
CA THR A 67 -9.45 -14.51 -9.50
C THR A 67 -10.54 -15.58 -9.59
N ASP A 68 -11.10 -15.79 -10.78
CA ASP A 68 -12.12 -16.81 -11.07
C ASP A 68 -11.54 -17.95 -11.93
N GLN A 69 -11.66 -19.18 -11.44
CA GLN A 69 -11.21 -20.39 -12.13
C GLN A 69 -12.02 -20.68 -13.39
N THR A 70 -13.27 -20.25 -13.46
CA THR A 70 -14.15 -20.53 -14.61
C THR A 70 -13.74 -19.75 -15.86
N LYS A 71 -13.13 -18.58 -15.67
CA LYS A 71 -12.61 -17.71 -16.74
C LYS A 71 -11.15 -17.99 -17.11
N ALA A 72 -10.44 -18.75 -16.27
CA ALA A 72 -9.03 -19.07 -16.46
C ALA A 72 -8.73 -19.92 -17.70
N SER A 73 -9.74 -20.60 -18.26
CA SER A 73 -9.61 -21.40 -19.48
C SER A 73 -9.48 -20.55 -20.76
N MET A 74 -9.82 -19.26 -20.71
CA MET A 74 -9.79 -18.36 -21.87
C MET A 74 -8.39 -17.77 -22.15
N TYR A 75 -7.51 -17.76 -21.13
CA TYR A 75 -6.15 -17.24 -21.24
C TYR A 75 -5.14 -18.21 -20.58
N PRO A 76 -4.63 -19.20 -21.32
CA PRO A 76 -3.79 -20.28 -20.76
C PRO A 76 -2.41 -19.82 -20.25
N ASN A 77 -2.00 -18.59 -20.59
CA ASN A 77 -0.74 -17.99 -20.13
C ASN A 77 -0.91 -17.06 -18.91
N ASP A 78 -2.15 -16.83 -18.46
CA ASP A 78 -2.43 -15.87 -17.40
C ASP A 78 -2.41 -16.52 -16.01
N GLU A 79 -2.01 -15.73 -15.00
CA GLU A 79 -1.76 -16.23 -13.65
C GLU A 79 -3.05 -16.28 -12.82
N LEU A 80 -3.47 -17.49 -12.43
CA LEU A 80 -4.61 -17.70 -11.53
C LEU A 80 -4.24 -17.35 -10.09
N ILE A 81 -4.83 -16.27 -9.58
CA ILE A 81 -4.67 -15.78 -8.22
C ILE A 81 -5.73 -16.35 -7.30
N HIS A 82 -5.24 -17.04 -6.27
CA HIS A 82 -6.02 -17.54 -5.16
C HIS A 82 -5.23 -17.36 -3.86
N PHE A 83 -5.84 -17.65 -2.71
CA PHE A 83 -5.21 -17.37 -1.41
C PHE A 83 -3.84 -18.03 -1.22
N GLY A 84 -3.62 -19.21 -1.80
CA GLY A 84 -2.34 -19.94 -1.74
C GLY A 84 -1.34 -19.55 -2.84
N SER A 85 -1.68 -18.65 -3.75
CA SER A 85 -0.81 -18.31 -4.88
C SER A 85 0.44 -17.57 -4.41
N PRO A 86 1.65 -17.94 -4.89
CA PRO A 86 2.89 -17.25 -4.54
C PRO A 86 2.84 -15.74 -4.85
N ARG A 87 2.19 -15.37 -5.96
CA ARG A 87 2.03 -13.98 -6.37
C ARG A 87 1.20 -13.16 -5.38
N LEU A 88 0.10 -13.70 -4.87
CA LEU A 88 -0.69 -13.00 -3.86
C LEU A 88 0.13 -12.76 -2.60
N HIS A 89 0.89 -13.75 -2.14
CA HIS A 89 1.79 -13.59 -0.99
C HIS A 89 2.88 -12.54 -1.24
N GLN A 90 3.43 -12.48 -2.45
CA GLN A 90 4.39 -11.45 -2.84
C GLN A 90 3.77 -10.05 -2.79
N ILE A 91 2.55 -9.89 -3.33
CA ILE A 91 1.81 -8.62 -3.30
C ILE A 91 1.47 -8.23 -1.86
N LEU A 92 1.02 -9.17 -1.03
CA LEU A 92 0.72 -8.92 0.39
C LEU A 92 1.96 -8.47 1.16
N ARG A 93 3.11 -9.11 0.92
CA ARG A 93 4.39 -8.71 1.53
C ARG A 93 4.79 -7.32 1.07
N SER A 94 4.72 -7.05 -0.23
CA SER A 94 4.98 -5.72 -0.78
C SER A 94 4.08 -4.66 -0.15
N ALA A 95 2.79 -4.95 0.02
CA ALA A 95 1.85 -4.04 0.67
C ALA A 95 2.24 -3.76 2.13
N GLN A 96 2.75 -4.75 2.86
CA GLN A 96 3.26 -4.55 4.22
C GLN A 96 4.55 -3.70 4.26
N GLU A 97 5.46 -3.92 3.31
CA GLU A 97 6.70 -3.16 3.20
C GLU A 97 6.44 -1.69 2.83
N LEU A 98 5.61 -1.45 1.81
CA LEU A 98 5.24 -0.11 1.35
C LEU A 98 4.34 0.60 2.36
N GLY A 99 3.50 -0.14 3.08
CA GLY A 99 2.57 0.37 4.09
C GLY A 99 3.18 0.61 5.48
N HIS A 100 4.48 0.38 5.67
CA HIS A 100 5.11 0.50 6.98
C HIS A 100 5.09 1.92 7.54
N SER A 101 5.19 2.93 6.68
CA SER A 101 5.11 4.34 7.07
C SER A 101 4.32 5.15 6.05
N ILE A 102 3.39 5.96 6.54
CA ILE A 102 2.63 6.90 5.72
C ILE A 102 2.90 8.33 6.16
N ARG A 103 2.86 9.25 5.20
CA ARG A 103 2.90 10.69 5.47
C ARG A 103 1.53 11.26 5.15
N MET A 104 0.96 11.98 6.10
CA MET A 104 -0.34 12.64 5.96
C MET A 104 -0.21 14.10 6.39
N TYR A 105 -1.14 14.91 5.93
CA TYR A 105 -1.31 16.29 6.39
C TYR A 105 -2.78 16.58 6.61
N GLU A 106 -3.07 17.49 7.53
CA GLU A 106 -4.42 17.95 7.80
C GLU A 106 -4.86 18.93 6.72
N SER A 107 -6.03 18.68 6.12
CA SER A 107 -6.63 19.57 5.13
C SER A 107 -7.72 20.38 5.80
N ILE A 108 -7.40 21.63 6.15
CA ILE A 108 -8.35 22.58 6.69
C ILE A 108 -8.90 23.39 5.53
N GLU A 109 -10.22 23.36 5.31
CA GLU A 109 -10.88 24.31 4.42
C GLU A 109 -10.77 25.69 5.05
N THR A 110 -9.76 26.45 4.62
CA THR A 110 -9.52 27.81 5.07
C THR A 110 -10.05 28.77 4.02
N ASP A 111 -10.84 29.75 4.45
CA ASP A 111 -11.06 30.94 3.64
C ASP A 111 -9.69 31.53 3.28
N SER A 112 -9.50 31.82 2.00
CA SER A 112 -8.25 32.23 1.30
C SER A 112 -7.37 33.32 1.93
N THR A 113 -7.71 33.82 3.11
CA THR A 113 -7.03 34.90 3.84
C THR A 113 -6.17 34.43 5.02
N ARG A 114 -6.19 33.14 5.42
CA ARG A 114 -5.34 32.64 6.52
C ARG A 114 -4.62 31.34 6.17
N SER A 115 -3.29 31.38 6.22
CA SER A 115 -2.42 30.20 6.15
C SER A 115 -2.04 29.76 7.57
N GLU A 116 -2.56 28.62 8.02
CA GLU A 116 -2.13 28.03 9.29
C GLU A 116 -0.88 27.14 9.08
N PRO A 117 0.19 27.31 9.87
CA PRO A 117 1.38 26.48 9.74
C PRO A 117 1.11 25.04 10.21
N LEU A 118 1.52 24.07 9.42
CA LEU A 118 1.43 22.66 9.78
C LEU A 118 2.38 22.33 10.94
N GLN A 119 1.86 21.61 11.95
CA GLN A 119 2.66 21.07 13.03
C GLN A 119 3.13 19.65 12.70
N PRO A 120 4.43 19.34 12.81
CA PRO A 120 4.95 18.02 12.51
C PRO A 120 4.72 17.04 13.68
N TRP A 121 4.04 15.93 13.38
CA TRP A 121 3.78 14.84 14.32
C TRP A 121 4.30 13.51 13.77
N ILE A 122 4.86 12.68 14.65
CA ILE A 122 5.06 11.25 14.39
C ILE A 122 3.96 10.48 15.12
N CYS A 123 3.20 9.68 14.38
CA CYS A 123 2.25 8.74 14.95
C CYS A 123 2.85 7.33 14.95
N GLN A 124 2.89 6.68 16.10
CA GLN A 124 3.37 5.31 16.25
C GLN A 124 2.33 4.44 16.95
N ASN A 125 1.99 3.30 16.33
CA ASN A 125 1.18 2.27 16.95
C ASN A 125 2.11 1.16 17.46
N VAL A 126 2.13 0.93 18.77
CA VAL A 126 3.08 0.03 19.44
C VAL A 126 2.32 -1.05 20.21
N LYS A 127 2.82 -2.29 20.15
CA LYS A 127 2.39 -3.38 21.02
C LYS A 127 3.43 -3.63 22.10
N ILE A 128 3.06 -3.43 23.36
CA ILE A 128 3.87 -3.77 24.53
C ILE A 128 3.38 -5.11 25.07
N SER A 129 4.28 -6.10 25.13
CA SER A 129 3.99 -7.43 25.67
C SER A 129 4.70 -7.62 27.00
N PHE A 130 3.94 -7.73 28.09
CA PHE A 130 4.45 -8.12 29.39
C PHE A 130 4.44 -9.64 29.48
N GLN A 131 5.61 -10.25 29.69
CA GLN A 131 5.76 -11.69 29.76
C GLN A 131 6.38 -12.07 31.11
N SER A 132 5.61 -12.81 31.90
CA SER A 132 6.05 -13.54 33.10
C SER A 132 5.27 -14.88 33.04
N ASP A 133 4.56 -15.29 34.08
CA ASP A 133 3.71 -16.51 34.05
C ASP A 133 2.51 -16.42 33.10
N ARG A 134 2.05 -15.19 32.82
CA ARG A 134 1.01 -14.90 31.83
C ARG A 134 1.48 -13.81 30.89
N LYS A 135 1.10 -13.94 29.61
CA LYS A 135 1.32 -12.90 28.60
C LYS A 135 0.18 -11.88 28.67
N LYS A 136 0.54 -10.60 28.79
CA LYS A 136 -0.39 -9.47 28.69
C LYS A 136 0.08 -8.52 27.61
N ASP A 137 -0.73 -8.34 26.59
CA ASP A 137 -0.44 -7.41 25.50
C ASP A 137 -1.22 -6.09 25.70
N ARG A 138 -0.56 -4.97 25.45
CA ARG A 138 -1.12 -3.62 25.44
C ARG A 138 -0.81 -2.97 24.10
N LEU A 139 -1.85 -2.52 23.40
CA LEU A 139 -1.71 -1.71 22.20
C LEU A 139 -1.79 -0.24 22.61
N LEU A 140 -0.83 0.55 22.14
CA LEU A 140 -0.76 1.98 22.34
C LEU A 140 -0.71 2.67 20.99
N SER A 141 -1.40 3.80 20.87
CA SER A 141 -1.24 4.74 19.77
C SER A 141 -0.68 6.04 20.35
N LEU A 142 0.52 6.43 19.93
CA LEU A 142 1.27 7.54 20.49
C LEU A 142 1.53 8.58 19.40
N GLY A 143 1.29 9.85 19.71
CA GLY A 143 1.64 10.98 18.87
C GLY A 143 2.76 11.78 19.51
N LEU A 144 3.89 11.91 18.84
CA LEU A 144 5.02 12.73 19.26
C LEU A 144 5.05 14.02 18.43
N ASN A 145 4.94 15.17 19.09
CA ASN A 145 5.17 16.45 18.44
C ASN A 145 6.67 16.67 18.23
N LEU A 146 7.10 16.94 17.00
CA LEU A 146 8.53 17.07 16.68
C LEU A 146 9.14 18.43 16.99
N ILE A 147 8.34 19.44 17.35
CA ILE A 147 8.84 20.77 17.72
C ILE A 147 9.23 20.80 19.19
N HIS A 148 8.35 20.32 20.07
CA HIS A 148 8.52 20.45 21.53
C HIS A 148 8.53 19.11 22.27
N GLY A 149 8.40 17.98 21.57
CA GLY A 149 8.56 16.65 22.17
C GLY A 149 7.38 16.15 23.00
N GLN A 150 6.22 16.81 22.95
CA GLN A 150 5.04 16.34 23.67
C GLN A 150 4.56 14.99 23.13
N ILE A 151 4.25 14.06 24.03
CA ILE A 151 3.66 12.76 23.71
C ILE A 151 2.19 12.76 24.09
N ILE A 152 1.33 12.43 23.14
CA ILE A 152 -0.12 12.29 23.33
C ILE A 152 -0.51 10.81 23.16
N PRO A 153 -1.14 10.17 24.16
CA PRO A 153 -1.67 8.82 24.02
C PRO A 153 -3.00 8.81 23.26
N ASN A 154 -3.38 7.66 22.72
CA ASN A 154 -4.57 7.46 21.89
C ASN A 154 -4.61 8.38 20.64
N PHE A 155 -3.44 8.69 20.08
CA PHE A 155 -3.32 9.69 19.02
C PHE A 155 -4.09 9.33 17.74
N TYR A 156 -4.27 8.04 17.45
CA TYR A 156 -5.14 7.60 16.36
C TYR A 156 -6.54 8.21 16.44
N LYS A 157 -7.14 8.36 17.63
CA LYS A 157 -8.47 8.99 17.78
C LYS A 157 -8.47 10.47 17.39
N VAL A 158 -7.35 11.16 17.58
CA VAL A 158 -7.18 12.57 17.19
C VAL A 158 -7.08 12.68 15.66
N ILE A 159 -6.40 11.73 15.02
CA ILE A 159 -6.32 11.66 13.56
C ILE A 159 -7.68 11.32 12.96
N ASP A 160 -8.38 10.34 13.52
CA ASP A 160 -9.69 9.86 13.05
C ASP A 160 -10.77 10.95 13.09
N SER A 161 -10.64 11.91 14.03
CA SER A 161 -11.54 13.06 14.12
C SER A 161 -11.21 14.20 13.16
N ARG A 162 -10.15 14.10 12.34
CA ARG A 162 -9.65 15.15 11.46
C ARG A 162 -9.72 14.74 10.00
N ILE A 163 -9.85 15.72 9.11
CA ILE A 163 -9.76 15.50 7.66
C ILE A 163 -8.28 15.47 7.29
N VAL A 164 -7.72 14.27 7.18
CA VAL A 164 -6.34 14.06 6.75
C VAL A 164 -6.28 13.60 5.29
N ARG A 165 -5.28 14.09 4.57
CA ARG A 165 -4.97 13.68 3.20
C ARG A 165 -3.61 13.02 3.16
N TYR A 166 -3.49 12.01 2.29
CA TYR A 166 -2.21 11.38 2.02
C TYR A 166 -1.29 12.35 1.28
N PHE A 167 -0.04 12.40 1.71
CA PHE A 167 1.02 13.01 0.93
C PHE A 167 1.58 11.93 0.00
N HIS A 168 1.18 11.96 -1.27
CA HIS A 168 1.75 11.06 -2.29
C HIS A 168 3.21 11.44 -2.53
N ARG A 169 4.08 10.43 -2.61
CA ARG A 169 5.51 10.62 -2.93
C ARG A 169 5.70 10.73 -4.42
#